data_AF-A0A015KD88-F1
#
_entry.id   AF-A0A015KD88-F1
#
_cell.length_a   1.000
_cell.length_b   1.000
_cell.length_c   1.000
_cell.angle_alpha   90.00
_cell.angle_beta   90.00
_cell.angle_gamma   90.00
#
_symmetry.space_group_name_H-M   'P 1'
#
loop_
_entity.id
_entity.type
_entity.pdbx_description
1 polymer ?
#
loop_
_entity_poly.entity_id
_entity_poly.type
_entity_poly.pdbx_seq_one_letter_code
_entity_poly.pdbx_strand_id
1 'polypeptide(L)'
;MKRKIMGRRGDLIIRKVSTEYGCSEAGKSFEGNNGTKLLHERGIKAPKMMKDIFYSLCEAVGNEEEKIRKLQSIGFIHSSLMILLLRLDSPAGYTCRITRTKMLEVPSQIAQFGAKVLPVIMLAWKAKMIVKETIEFVEQKQYSENEEDTDDQLQNL
;
A
#
# COMPACT_ATOMS: atom_id res chain seq x y z
N MET A 1 -28.96 7.51 -17.00
CA MET A 1 -28.05 7.71 -15.84
C MET A 1 -26.62 7.95 -16.35
N LYS A 2 -26.04 9.13 -16.13
CA LYS A 2 -24.61 9.35 -16.38
C LYS A 2 -23.80 8.70 -15.25
N ARG A 3 -22.80 7.88 -15.58
CA ARG A 3 -21.87 7.34 -14.57
C ARG A 3 -21.15 8.50 -13.90
N LYS A 4 -21.06 8.49 -12.56
CA LYS A 4 -20.14 9.37 -11.84
C LYS A 4 -18.72 9.13 -12.35
N ILE A 5 -17.95 10.21 -12.50
CA ILE A 5 -16.51 10.11 -12.78
C ILE A 5 -15.90 9.43 -11.56
N MET A 6 -15.59 8.15 -11.72
CA MET A 6 -14.96 7.35 -10.67
C MET A 6 -13.46 7.52 -10.82
N GLY A 7 -12.74 7.68 -9.70
CA GLY A 7 -11.28 7.71 -9.69
C GLY A 7 -10.66 6.42 -10.25
N ARG A 8 -9.33 6.36 -10.31
CA ARG A 8 -8.64 5.13 -10.72
C ARG A 8 -8.91 4.04 -9.68
N ARG A 9 -9.64 3.00 -10.08
CA ARG A 9 -9.78 1.76 -9.31
C ARG A 9 -8.66 0.80 -9.69
N GLY A 10 -7.97 0.29 -8.67
CA GLY A 10 -7.12 -0.88 -8.79
C GLY A 10 -7.95 -2.16 -8.80
N ASP A 11 -7.31 -3.27 -9.10
CA ASP A 11 -7.94 -4.59 -9.11
C ASP A 11 -8.17 -5.11 -7.68
N LEU A 12 -7.36 -4.65 -6.72
CA LEU A 12 -7.51 -4.96 -5.30
C LEU A 12 -7.12 -3.75 -4.43
N ILE A 13 -7.77 -3.64 -3.28
CA ILE A 13 -7.52 -2.63 -2.24
C ILE A 13 -7.29 -3.37 -0.92
N ILE A 14 -6.25 -2.96 -0.18
CA ILE A 14 -5.95 -3.43 1.16
C ILE A 14 -6.46 -2.37 2.13
N ARG A 15 -7.42 -2.74 2.98
CA ARG A 15 -8.06 -1.80 3.91
C ARG A 15 -8.43 -2.44 5.24
N LYS A 16 -8.52 -1.63 6.28
CA LYS A 16 -9.15 -1.96 7.55
C LYS A 16 -10.33 -1.01 7.76
N VAL A 17 -11.54 -1.58 7.87
CA VAL A 17 -12.80 -0.82 7.90
C VAL A 17 -12.89 0.12 6.68
N SER A 18 -12.77 1.43 6.88
CA SER A 18 -12.82 2.47 5.83
C SER A 18 -11.44 2.97 5.39
N THR A 19 -10.38 2.67 6.15
CA THR A 19 -9.03 3.20 5.88
C THR A 19 -8.27 2.27 4.96
N GLU A 20 -7.74 2.81 3.86
CA GLU A 20 -6.95 2.08 2.87
C GLU A 20 -5.46 2.18 3.20
N TYR A 21 -4.72 1.08 2.99
CA TYR A 21 -3.29 0.96 3.29
C TYR A 21 -2.47 0.47 2.10
N GLY A 22 -3.14 0.08 1.02
CA GLY A 22 -2.45 -0.36 -0.19
C GLY A 22 -3.40 -0.78 -1.31
N CYS A 23 -2.82 -1.11 -2.46
CA CYS A 23 -3.57 -1.49 -3.66
C CYS A 23 -2.89 -2.59 -4.46
N SER A 24 -3.52 -3.04 -5.54
CA SER A 24 -2.89 -3.93 -6.51
C SER A 24 -3.43 -3.76 -7.93
N GLU A 25 -2.59 -4.12 -8.90
CA GLU A 25 -2.88 -4.23 -10.32
C GLU A 25 -2.48 -5.61 -10.84
N ALA A 26 -3.27 -6.17 -11.76
CA ALA A 26 -3.05 -7.49 -12.32
C ALA A 26 -3.13 -7.50 -13.86
N GLY A 27 -2.01 -7.84 -14.49
CA GLY A 27 -1.90 -8.15 -15.90
C GLY A 27 -2.12 -9.64 -16.18
N LYS A 28 -2.96 -9.96 -17.19
CA LYS A 28 -3.18 -11.34 -17.66
C LYS A 28 -1.91 -11.99 -18.23
N SER A 29 -1.15 -11.25 -19.03
CA SER A 29 0.07 -11.71 -19.71
C SER A 29 1.31 -11.02 -19.12
N PHE A 30 2.46 -11.68 -19.26
CA PHE A 30 3.78 -11.10 -18.99
C PHE A 30 4.59 -11.08 -20.29
N GLU A 31 4.81 -9.87 -20.81
CA GLU A 31 5.57 -9.61 -22.05
C GLU A 31 7.04 -9.27 -21.75
N GLY A 32 7.53 -9.71 -20.58
CA GLY A 32 8.83 -9.32 -20.06
C GLY A 32 8.81 -8.00 -19.30
N ASN A 33 9.97 -7.64 -18.74
CA ASN A 33 10.13 -6.47 -17.86
C ASN A 33 9.85 -5.11 -18.54
N ASN A 34 9.84 -5.08 -19.88
CA ASN A 34 9.61 -3.90 -20.69
C ASN A 34 8.23 -3.90 -21.36
N GLY A 35 7.35 -4.86 -21.02
CA GLY A 35 5.98 -4.88 -21.52
C GLY A 35 5.25 -3.58 -21.15
N THR A 36 4.58 -2.96 -22.13
CA THR A 36 3.98 -1.63 -21.98
C THR A 36 2.96 -1.59 -20.84
N LYS A 37 2.13 -2.63 -20.72
CA LYS A 37 1.14 -2.74 -19.64
C LYS A 37 1.78 -2.76 -18.26
N LEU A 38 2.78 -3.64 -18.07
CA LEU A 38 3.51 -3.74 -16.82
C LEU A 38 4.22 -2.44 -16.45
N LEU A 39 4.88 -1.78 -17.42
CA LEU A 39 5.55 -0.50 -17.21
C LEU A 39 4.57 0.58 -16.78
N HIS A 40 3.41 0.66 -17.42
CA HIS A 40 2.37 1.62 -17.09
C HIS A 40 1.77 1.34 -15.69
N GLU A 41 1.48 0.08 -15.38
CA GLU A 41 0.92 -0.32 -14.07
C GLU A 41 1.89 -0.04 -12.93
N ARG A 42 3.13 -0.53 -13.02
CA ARG A 42 4.14 -0.35 -11.96
C ARG A 42 4.72 1.08 -11.90
N GLY A 43 4.64 1.81 -13.01
CA GLY A 43 5.29 3.11 -13.21
C GLY A 43 4.39 4.32 -12.99
N ILE A 44 3.10 4.19 -13.30
CA ILE A 44 2.18 5.33 -13.32
C ILE A 44 0.87 5.00 -12.59
N LYS A 45 0.20 3.91 -12.96
CA LYS A 45 -1.16 3.62 -12.46
C LYS A 45 -1.15 3.33 -10.95
N ALA A 46 -0.41 2.32 -10.51
CA ALA A 46 -0.33 1.97 -9.10
C ALA A 46 0.34 3.08 -8.26
N PRO A 47 1.47 3.71 -8.69
CA PRO A 47 2.02 4.87 -8.00
C PRO A 47 1.03 6.00 -7.71
N LYS A 48 0.14 6.33 -8.67
CA LYS A 48 -0.89 7.35 -8.45
C LYS A 48 -1.90 6.93 -7.40
N MET A 49 -2.42 5.71 -7.48
CA MET A 49 -3.36 5.19 -6.48
C MET A 49 -2.72 5.10 -5.09
N MET A 50 -1.47 4.62 -5.01
CA MET A 50 -0.72 4.58 -3.76
C MET A 50 -0.54 5.97 -3.16
N LYS A 51 -0.32 7.01 -3.98
CA LYS A 51 -0.20 8.38 -3.51
C LYS A 51 -1.52 8.92 -2.97
N ASP A 52 -2.65 8.60 -3.60
CA ASP A 52 -3.98 8.96 -3.12
C ASP A 52 -4.25 8.31 -1.75
N ILE A 53 -4.00 7.00 -1.63
CA ILE A 53 -4.09 6.25 -0.36
C ILE A 53 -3.18 6.88 0.71
N PHE A 54 -1.93 7.16 0.35
CA PHE A 54 -0.96 7.74 1.29
C PHE A 54 -1.38 9.13 1.77
N TYR A 55 -2.00 9.93 0.92
CA TYR A 55 -2.50 11.25 1.32
C TYR A 55 -3.62 11.13 2.36
N SER A 56 -4.55 10.18 2.19
CA SER A 56 -5.57 9.89 3.21
C SER A 56 -4.96 9.41 4.53
N LEU A 57 -3.86 8.65 4.49
CA LEU A 57 -3.12 8.29 5.71
C LEU A 57 -2.45 9.51 6.37
N CYS A 58 -1.89 10.44 5.58
CA CYS A 58 -1.35 11.69 6.10
C CYS A 58 -2.44 12.51 6.81
N GLU A 59 -3.62 12.62 6.21
CA GLU A 59 -4.77 13.29 6.82
C GLU A 59 -5.20 12.60 8.13
N ALA A 60 -5.24 11.27 8.14
CA ALA A 60 -5.56 10.50 9.34
C ALA A 60 -4.57 10.75 10.49
N VAL A 61 -3.31 11.11 10.19
CA VAL A 61 -2.31 11.50 11.20
C VAL A 61 -2.19 13.00 11.42
N GLY A 62 -3.14 13.81 10.93
CA GLY A 62 -3.18 15.27 11.14
C GLY A 62 -2.15 16.03 10.32
N ASN A 63 -1.59 15.42 9.27
CA ASN A 63 -0.54 16.00 8.42
C ASN A 63 0.73 16.44 9.16
N GLU A 64 1.00 15.87 10.34
CA GLU A 64 2.20 16.17 11.12
C GLU A 64 3.44 15.53 10.48
N GLU A 65 4.44 16.34 10.15
CA GLU A 65 5.62 15.90 9.39
C GLU A 65 6.33 14.70 10.05
N GLU A 66 6.50 14.73 11.37
CA GLU A 66 7.14 13.65 12.13
C GLU A 66 6.36 12.32 12.06
N LYS A 67 5.02 12.40 12.01
CA LYS A 67 4.15 11.23 11.87
C LYS A 67 4.14 10.72 10.44
N ILE A 68 4.07 11.62 9.45
CA ILE A 68 4.13 11.28 8.02
C ILE A 68 5.40 10.49 7.69
N ARG A 69 6.53 10.84 8.29
CA ARG A 69 7.81 10.14 8.09
C ARG A 69 7.78 8.66 8.47
N LYS A 70 6.83 8.24 9.32
CA LYS A 70 6.62 6.86 9.76
C LYS A 70 5.58 6.11 8.92
N LEU A 71 4.77 6.82 8.13
CA LEU A 71 3.73 6.22 7.31
C LEU A 71 4.29 5.48 6.10
N GLN A 72 3.61 4.40 5.73
CA GLN A 72 3.94 3.62 4.54
C GLN A 72 2.66 3.12 3.85
N SER A 73 2.73 2.95 2.54
CA SER A 73 1.69 2.29 1.75
C SER A 73 2.32 1.28 0.80
N ILE A 74 1.58 0.23 0.44
CA ILE A 74 2.07 -0.85 -0.42
C ILE A 74 1.25 -1.01 -1.69
N GLY A 75 1.88 -1.56 -2.73
CA GLY A 75 1.25 -1.83 -4.02
C GLY A 75 1.73 -3.15 -4.60
N PHE A 76 0.85 -4.12 -4.84
CA PHE A 76 1.22 -5.33 -5.56
C PHE A 76 1.01 -5.17 -7.06
N ILE A 77 2.01 -5.55 -7.87
CA ILE A 77 1.83 -5.69 -9.31
C ILE A 77 1.97 -7.15 -9.66
N HIS A 78 0.92 -7.70 -10.25
CA HIS A 78 0.90 -9.04 -10.81
C HIS A 78 0.93 -8.96 -12.33
N SER A 79 1.65 -9.87 -12.97
CA SER A 79 1.64 -10.02 -14.42
C SER A 79 1.87 -11.50 -14.73
N SER A 80 0.81 -12.21 -15.15
CA SER A 80 0.80 -13.67 -15.14
C SER A 80 1.21 -14.21 -13.76
N LEU A 81 2.21 -15.09 -13.69
CA LEU A 81 2.79 -15.62 -12.45
C LEU A 81 3.89 -14.73 -11.84
N MET A 82 4.16 -13.58 -12.45
CA MET A 82 5.14 -12.64 -11.90
C MET A 82 4.48 -11.73 -10.87
N ILE A 83 5.18 -11.49 -9.77
CA ILE A 83 4.78 -10.58 -8.70
C ILE A 83 5.91 -9.61 -8.35
N LEU A 84 5.57 -8.35 -8.09
CA LEU A 84 6.46 -7.38 -7.48
C LEU A 84 5.71 -6.58 -6.41
N LEU A 85 6.45 -6.10 -5.41
CA LEU A 85 5.92 -5.23 -4.36
C LEU A 85 6.50 -3.82 -4.55
N LEU A 86 5.60 -2.84 -4.57
CA LEU A 86 5.87 -1.41 -4.45
C LEU A 86 5.70 -1.01 -2.98
N ARG A 87 6.59 -0.17 -2.48
CA ARG A 87 6.46 0.50 -1.18
C ARG A 87 6.59 2.00 -1.39
N LEU A 88 5.63 2.74 -0.85
CA LEU A 88 5.63 4.19 -0.84
C LEU A 88 5.84 4.67 0.61
N ASP A 89 6.81 5.55 0.79
CA ASP A 89 7.09 6.24 2.06
C ASP A 89 7.39 7.74 1.82
N SER A 90 7.43 8.55 2.89
CA SER A 90 7.84 9.95 2.82
C SER A 90 8.92 10.27 3.85
N PRO A 91 10.21 9.97 3.56
CA PRO A 91 11.27 10.03 4.56
C PRO A 91 11.53 11.43 5.11
N ALA A 92 11.20 12.48 4.36
CA ALA A 92 11.31 13.87 4.79
C ALA A 92 9.95 14.54 5.05
N GLY A 93 8.83 13.80 4.98
CA GLY A 93 7.47 14.31 5.19
C GLY A 93 6.84 15.11 4.03
N TYR A 94 7.64 15.76 3.17
CA TYR A 94 7.14 16.55 2.03
C TYR A 94 7.33 15.89 0.65
N THR A 95 8.24 14.91 0.54
CA THR A 95 8.50 14.17 -0.70
C THR A 95 8.17 12.70 -0.51
N CYS A 96 7.38 12.12 -1.42
CA CYS A 96 7.13 10.68 -1.44
C CYS A 96 8.14 9.96 -2.34
N ARG A 97 8.55 8.78 -1.92
CA ARG A 97 9.43 7.89 -2.67
C ARG A 97 8.73 6.56 -2.89
N ILE A 98 8.91 5.99 -4.08
CA ILE A 98 8.46 4.63 -4.38
C ILE A 98 9.69 3.74 -4.57
N THR A 99 9.78 2.69 -3.77
CA THR A 99 10.77 1.62 -3.90
C THR A 99 10.09 0.36 -4.43
N ARG A 100 10.85 -0.46 -5.15
CA ARG A 100 10.33 -1.68 -5.80
C ARG A 100 11.21 -2.87 -5.44
N THR A 101 10.59 -4.01 -5.17
CA THR A 101 11.33 -5.26 -5.04
C THR A 101 11.75 -5.79 -6.41
N LYS A 102 12.66 -6.77 -6.40
CA LYS A 102 12.86 -7.63 -7.58
C LYS A 102 11.54 -8.32 -7.91
N MET A 103 11.35 -8.56 -9.21
CA MET A 103 10.22 -9.35 -9.69
C MET A 103 10.49 -10.82 -9.36
N LEU A 104 9.49 -11.49 -8.77
CA LEU A 104 9.53 -12.90 -8.41
C LEU A 104 8.52 -13.66 -9.27
N GLU A 105 8.81 -14.93 -9.54
CA GLU A 105 7.92 -15.83 -10.26
C GLU A 105 7.27 -16.80 -9.26
N VAL A 106 5.95 -16.92 -9.30
CA VAL A 106 5.22 -17.98 -8.62
C VAL A 106 5.45 -19.28 -9.40
N PRO A 107 6.02 -20.33 -8.80
CA PRO A 107 6.30 -21.57 -9.52
C PRO A 107 5.02 -22.20 -10.05
N SER A 108 4.98 -22.47 -11.36
CA SER A 108 3.87 -23.16 -12.03
C SER A 108 3.92 -24.68 -11.91
N GLN A 109 5.10 -25.22 -11.58
CA GLN A 109 5.36 -26.66 -11.50
C GLN A 109 5.51 -27.09 -10.04
N ILE A 110 4.79 -28.13 -9.64
CA ILE A 110 4.80 -28.68 -8.27
C ILE A 110 6.23 -29.05 -7.84
N ALA A 111 7.02 -29.65 -8.73
CA ALA A 111 8.41 -30.03 -8.46
C ALA A 111 9.32 -28.85 -8.08
N GLN A 112 9.00 -27.63 -8.53
CA GLN A 112 9.76 -26.43 -8.22
C GLN A 112 9.23 -25.68 -6.99
N PHE A 113 8.03 -26.02 -6.51
CA PHE A 113 7.33 -25.28 -5.48
C PHE A 113 8.14 -25.21 -4.18
N GLY A 114 8.64 -26.34 -3.69
CA GLY A 114 9.43 -26.41 -2.45
C GLY A 114 10.71 -25.55 -2.48
N ALA A 115 11.34 -25.40 -3.64
CA ALA A 115 12.57 -24.63 -3.79
C ALA A 115 12.33 -23.13 -4.07
N LYS A 116 11.23 -22.76 -4.73
CA LYS A 116 11.02 -21.41 -5.28
C LYS A 116 9.89 -20.60 -4.66
N VAL A 117 8.96 -21.22 -3.92
CA VAL A 117 7.79 -20.49 -3.38
C VAL A 117 8.15 -19.59 -2.19
N LEU A 118 9.16 -19.97 -1.40
CA LEU A 118 9.47 -19.31 -0.14
C LEU A 118 9.71 -17.79 -0.29
N PRO A 119 10.49 -17.29 -1.28
CA PRO A 119 10.62 -15.86 -1.53
C PRO A 119 9.28 -15.13 -1.80
N VAL A 120 8.32 -15.79 -2.48
CA VAL A 120 6.99 -15.21 -2.75
C VAL A 120 6.18 -15.10 -1.47
N ILE A 121 6.18 -16.14 -0.63
CA ILE A 121 5.51 -16.13 0.67
C ILE A 121 6.13 -15.05 1.57
N MET A 122 7.46 -14.94 1.59
CA MET A 122 8.16 -13.89 2.32
C MET A 122 7.81 -12.49 1.81
N LEU A 123 7.57 -12.31 0.51
CA LEU A 123 7.13 -11.05 -0.06
C LEU A 123 5.74 -10.66 0.47
N ALA A 124 4.80 -11.61 0.50
CA ALA A 124 3.47 -11.41 1.07
C ALA A 124 3.53 -11.13 2.58
N TRP A 125 4.41 -11.82 3.31
CA TRP A 125 4.65 -11.56 4.73
C TRP A 125 5.20 -10.15 4.99
N LYS A 126 6.20 -9.71 4.20
CA LYS A 126 6.75 -8.34 4.29
C LYS A 126 5.66 -7.28 4.07
N ALA A 127 4.83 -7.47 3.05
CA ALA A 127 3.71 -6.58 2.77
C ALA A 127 2.72 -6.52 3.95
N LYS A 128 2.37 -7.69 4.52
CA LYS A 128 1.53 -7.77 5.72
C LYS A 128 2.13 -7.02 6.91
N MET A 129 3.44 -7.18 7.16
CA MET A 129 4.10 -6.50 8.29
C MET A 129 4.09 -4.99 8.14
N ILE A 130 4.39 -4.46 6.94
CA ILE A 130 4.32 -3.01 6.67
C ILE A 130 2.92 -2.46 6.92
N VAL A 131 1.89 -3.16 6.43
CA VAL A 131 0.49 -2.74 6.62
C VAL A 131 0.12 -2.81 8.10
N LYS A 132 0.52 -3.87 8.81
CA LYS A 132 0.29 -4.02 10.26
C LYS A 132 0.90 -2.85 11.03
N GLU A 133 2.18 -2.56 10.81
CA GLU A 133 2.89 -1.46 11.48
C GLU A 133 2.22 -0.10 11.20
N THR A 134 1.77 0.12 9.96
CA THR A 134 1.06 1.35 9.59
C THR A 134 -0.31 1.45 10.26
N ILE A 135 -1.06 0.34 10.36
CA ILE A 135 -2.34 0.29 11.08
C ILE A 135 -2.12 0.64 12.55
N GLU A 136 -1.18 -0.04 13.20
CA GLU A 136 -0.88 0.17 14.62
C GLU A 136 -0.48 1.64 14.88
N PHE A 137 0.32 2.23 13.99
CA PHE A 137 0.72 3.63 14.10
C PHE A 137 -0.44 4.62 13.91
N VAL A 138 -1.29 4.41 12.92
CA VAL A 138 -2.44 5.29 12.65
C VAL A 138 -3.50 5.18 13.76
N GLU A 139 -3.72 3.98 14.30
CA GLU A 139 -4.72 3.76 15.35
C GLU A 139 -4.26 4.21 16.73
N GLN A 140 -2.96 4.15 17.06
CA GLN A 140 -2.43 4.72 18.31
C GLN A 140 -2.82 6.19 18.48
N LYS A 141 -2.85 6.95 17.38
CA LYS A 141 -3.30 8.34 17.37
C LYS A 141 -4.78 8.49 17.74
N GLN A 142 -5.65 7.61 17.22
CA GLN A 142 -7.09 7.71 17.50
C GLN A 142 -7.39 7.52 18.99
N TYR A 143 -6.63 6.68 19.69
CA TYR A 143 -6.82 6.51 21.14
C TYR A 143 -6.34 7.73 21.94
N SER A 144 -5.19 8.33 21.60
CA SER A 144 -4.68 9.50 22.32
C SER A 144 -5.52 10.77 22.11
N GLU A 145 -6.03 11.00 20.88
CA GLU A 145 -6.90 12.17 20.62
C GLU A 145 -8.27 12.04 21.29
N ASN A 146 -8.82 10.82 21.38
CA ASN A 146 -10.09 10.59 22.08
C ASN A 146 -9.95 10.82 23.59
N GLU A 147 -8.81 10.51 24.21
CA GLU A 147 -8.58 10.75 25.64
C GLU A 147 -8.46 12.25 25.94
N GLU A 148 -7.73 13.01 25.11
CA GLU A 148 -7.63 14.48 25.24
C GLU A 148 -8.98 15.19 25.09
N ASP A 149 -9.80 14.79 24.10
CA ASP A 149 -11.16 15.34 23.90
C ASP A 149 -12.12 15.02 25.06
N THR A 150 -11.89 13.90 25.77
CA THR A 150 -12.73 13.52 26.93
C THR A 150 -12.33 14.29 28.19
N ASP A 151 -11.02 14.50 28.39
CA ASP A 151 -10.50 15.27 29.53
C ASP A 151 -10.82 16.76 29.42
N ASP A 152 -10.76 17.34 28.21
CA ASP A 152 -11.16 18.73 27.97
C ASP A 152 -12.67 18.96 28.19
N GLN A 153 -13.51 17.95 27.95
CA GLN A 153 -14.95 18.02 28.25
C GLN A 153 -15.24 17.90 29.75
N LEU A 154 -14.43 17.16 30.50
CA LEU A 154 -14.56 17.00 31.96
C LEU A 154 -14.01 18.20 32.74
N GLN A 155 -13.01 18.91 32.22
CA GLN A 155 -12.48 20.14 32.84
C GLN A 155 -13.37 21.37 32.63
N ASN A 156 -14.34 21.31 31.72
CA ASN A 156 -15.29 22.38 31.42
C ASN A 156 -16.68 22.15 32.07
N LEU A 157 -16.78 21.21 33.02
CA LEU A 157 -17.94 20.96 33.91
C LEU A 157 -17.67 21.45 35.33
#